data_AF-A0A820PQB1-F1
#
_entry.id   AF-A0A820PQB1-F1
#
_cell.length_a   1.000
_cell.length_b   1.000
_cell.length_c   1.000
_cell.angle_alpha   90.00
_cell.angle_beta   90.00
_cell.angle_gamma   90.00
#
_symmetry.space_group_name_H-M   'P 1'
#
loop_
_entity.id
_entity.type
_entity.pdbx_description
1 polymer ?
#
loop_
_entity_poly.entity_id
_entity_poly.type
_entity_poly.pdbx_seq_one_letter_code
_entity_poly.pdbx_strand_id
1 'polypeptide(L)'
;GCYLVEAVLQSDLRCFFDIDCLQQLINSLSLENISVPDIILNSTASHYQEKSSILEIVSNLMVEEWNNQTFYDNYFNICQPSVCTATYVSRGNIIYIITTTIGLIGGLTK
;
A
#
# COMPACT_ATOMS: atom_id res chain seq x y z
N GLY A 1 13.98 -1.55 -10.47
CA GLY A 1 13.26 -0.62 -9.61
C GLY A 1 14.10 0.62 -9.36
N CYS A 2 13.47 1.80 -9.35
CA CYS A 2 14.12 3.05 -8.95
C CYS A 2 14.05 3.26 -7.43
N TYR A 3 13.09 2.58 -6.78
CA TYR A 3 12.85 2.63 -5.35
C TYR A 3 13.09 1.27 -4.69
N LEU A 4 13.58 1.28 -3.44
CA LEU A 4 13.76 0.07 -2.63
C LEU A 4 12.47 -0.74 -2.51
N VAL A 5 11.33 -0.05 -2.33
CA VAL A 5 10.03 -0.71 -2.24
C VAL A 5 9.66 -1.47 -3.52
N GLU A 6 10.00 -0.93 -4.69
CA GLU A 6 9.72 -1.56 -5.97
C GLU A 6 10.59 -2.81 -6.16
N ALA A 7 11.86 -2.75 -5.73
CA ALA A 7 12.75 -3.90 -5.74
C ALA A 7 12.24 -5.02 -4.80
N VAL A 8 11.77 -4.66 -3.60
CA VAL A 8 11.19 -5.62 -2.65
C VAL A 8 9.90 -6.22 -3.20
N LEU A 9 8.99 -5.42 -3.74
CA LEU A 9 7.72 -5.92 -4.30
C LEU A 9 7.94 -6.89 -5.48
N GLN A 10 9.01 -6.71 -6.25
CA GLN A 10 9.40 -7.61 -7.35
C GLN A 10 10.15 -8.87 -6.89
N SER A 11 10.64 -8.91 -5.66
CA SER A 11 11.30 -10.09 -5.08
C SER A 11 10.28 -11.13 -4.59
N ASP A 12 10.77 -12.30 -4.19
CA ASP A 12 10.00 -13.41 -3.64
C ASP A 12 10.64 -13.91 -2.34
N LEU A 13 9.95 -14.83 -1.64
CA LEU A 13 10.36 -15.34 -0.33
C LEU A 13 11.01 -16.72 -0.40
N ARG A 14 11.52 -17.16 -1.56
CA ARG A 14 12.10 -18.51 -1.74
C ARG A 14 13.18 -18.86 -0.73
N CYS A 15 14.07 -17.92 -0.40
CA CYS A 15 15.16 -18.21 0.54
C CYS A 15 14.67 -18.55 1.96
N PHE A 16 13.42 -18.27 2.32
CA PHE A 16 12.90 -18.70 3.63
C PHE A 16 12.55 -20.21 3.69
N PHE A 17 12.58 -20.89 2.55
CA PHE A 17 12.34 -22.33 2.40
C PHE A 17 13.62 -23.14 2.13
N ASP A 18 14.77 -22.48 2.00
CA ASP A 18 16.06 -23.08 1.66
C ASP A 18 17.18 -22.49 2.54
N ILE A 19 17.80 -23.33 3.36
CA ILE A 19 18.78 -22.89 4.35
C ILE A 19 20.06 -22.33 3.71
N ASP A 20 20.48 -22.90 2.58
CA ASP A 20 21.69 -22.49 1.88
C ASP A 20 21.45 -21.12 1.22
N CYS A 21 20.26 -20.92 0.64
CA CYS A 21 19.81 -19.63 0.11
C CYS A 21 19.78 -18.56 1.20
N LEU A 22 19.18 -18.88 2.35
CA LEU A 22 19.08 -17.96 3.49
C LEU A 22 20.44 -17.57 4.04
N GLN A 23 21.36 -18.53 4.15
CA GLN A 23 22.72 -18.28 4.64
C GLN A 23 23.52 -17.40 3.66
N GLN A 24 23.39 -17.63 2.34
CA GLN A 24 23.99 -16.77 1.33
C GLN A 24 23.45 -15.34 1.39
N LEU A 25 22.13 -15.19 1.57
CA LEU A 25 21.48 -13.90 1.71
C LEU A 25 22.00 -13.13 2.94
N ILE A 26 22.06 -13.77 4.11
CA ILE A 26 22.58 -13.18 5.35
C ILE A 26 24.04 -12.75 5.19
N ASN A 27 24.87 -13.60 4.59
CA ASN A 27 26.27 -13.29 4.31
C ASN A 27 26.40 -12.09 3.35
N SER A 28 25.56 -12.00 2.32
CA SER A 28 25.59 -10.90 1.35
C SER A 28 25.19 -9.55 1.94
N LEU A 29 24.38 -9.57 3.01
CA LEU A 29 23.94 -8.38 3.72
C LEU A 29 24.88 -7.98 4.86
N SER A 30 25.98 -8.72 5.06
CA SER A 30 26.94 -8.51 6.15
C SER A 30 26.27 -8.38 7.52
N LEU A 31 25.21 -9.16 7.75
CA LEU A 31 24.45 -9.13 8.99
C LEU A 31 25.20 -9.94 10.06
N GLU A 32 26.14 -9.28 10.74
CA GLU A 32 26.82 -9.85 11.89
C GLU A 32 25.80 -10.11 13.02
N ASN A 33 25.90 -11.27 13.69
CA ASN A 33 25.07 -11.71 14.83
C ASN A 33 23.66 -12.24 14.51
N ILE A 34 23.31 -12.53 13.26
CA ILE A 34 22.09 -13.28 12.95
C ILE A 34 22.43 -14.77 12.92
N SER A 35 22.01 -15.53 13.94
CA SER A 35 21.97 -16.99 13.82
C SER A 35 20.82 -17.35 12.89
N VAL A 36 21.09 -18.08 11.81
CA VAL A 36 20.04 -18.68 11.00
C VAL A 36 19.21 -19.58 11.92
N PRO A 37 17.91 -19.31 12.13
CA PRO A 37 17.10 -20.22 12.92
C PRO A 37 17.04 -21.58 12.21
N ASP A 38 17.11 -22.69 12.96
CA ASP A 38 16.95 -24.06 12.44
C ASP A 38 15.55 -24.33 11.85
N ILE A 39 14.67 -23.34 11.87
CA ILE A 39 13.28 -23.44 11.42
C ILE A 39 13.20 -22.95 9.97
N ILE A 40 13.36 -23.89 9.04
CA ILE A 40 12.97 -23.70 7.65
C ILE A 40 11.44 -23.73 7.56
N LEU A 41 10.85 -22.75 6.87
CA LEU A 41 9.41 -22.73 6.65
C LEU A 41 9.02 -23.95 5.81
N ASN A 42 7.88 -24.56 6.13
CA ASN A 42 7.34 -25.63 5.31
C ASN A 42 6.54 -25.03 4.15
N SER A 43 7.00 -25.24 2.90
CA SER A 43 6.30 -24.73 1.72
C SER A 43 4.93 -25.34 1.49
N THR A 44 4.64 -26.53 2.05
CA THR A 44 3.31 -27.13 1.97
C THR A 44 2.28 -26.50 2.91
N ALA A 45 2.71 -25.63 3.84
CA ALA A 45 1.82 -24.95 4.77
C ALA A 45 1.30 -23.60 4.23
N SER A 46 1.83 -23.14 3.09
CA SER A 46 1.46 -21.87 2.47
C SER A 46 0.47 -22.08 1.33
N HIS A 47 -0.51 -21.18 1.21
CA HIS A 47 -1.38 -21.08 0.03
C HIS A 47 -0.63 -20.48 -1.18
N TYR A 48 0.41 -19.68 -0.93
CA TYR A 48 1.23 -19.08 -1.96
C TYR A 48 2.38 -20.00 -2.36
N GLN A 49 2.70 -20.00 -3.66
CA GLN A 49 3.87 -20.70 -4.17
C GLN A 49 5.14 -19.99 -3.69
N GLU A 50 6.24 -20.74 -3.52
CA GLU A 50 7.52 -20.16 -3.09
C GLU A 50 8.01 -19.04 -4.01
N LYS A 51 7.66 -19.12 -5.31
CA LYS A 51 8.00 -18.14 -6.36
C LYS A 51 7.01 -16.98 -6.49
N SER A 52 5.95 -16.94 -5.68
CA SER A 52 5.01 -15.82 -5.69
C SER A 52 5.75 -14.55 -5.25
N SER A 53 5.56 -13.47 -6.02
CA SER A 53 6.19 -12.19 -5.71
C SER A 53 5.58 -11.58 -4.45
N ILE A 54 6.34 -10.77 -3.72
CA ILE A 54 5.80 -10.03 -2.56
C ILE A 54 4.64 -9.14 -3.00
N LEU A 55 4.67 -8.58 -4.22
CA LEU A 55 3.54 -7.84 -4.78
C LEU A 55 2.26 -8.67 -4.86
N GLU A 56 2.35 -9.90 -5.35
CA GLU A 56 1.21 -10.82 -5.46
C GLU A 56 0.67 -11.21 -4.08
N ILE A 57 1.56 -11.44 -3.12
CA ILE A 57 1.16 -11.75 -1.74
C ILE A 57 0.44 -10.54 -1.13
N VAL A 58 0.99 -9.33 -1.29
CA VAL A 58 0.41 -8.10 -0.74
C VAL A 58 -0.89 -7.69 -1.44
N SER A 59 -1.02 -7.91 -2.76
CA SER A 59 -2.25 -7.60 -3.49
C SER A 59 -3.42 -8.45 -3.01
N ASN A 60 -3.15 -9.72 -2.65
CA ASN A 60 -4.14 -10.68 -2.17
C ASN A 60 -4.27 -10.68 -0.62
N LEU A 61 -3.53 -9.81 0.07
CA LEU A 61 -3.70 -9.51 1.49
C LEU A 61 -4.68 -8.34 1.72
N MET A 62 -5.00 -7.59 0.67
CA MET A 62 -6.00 -6.53 0.72
C MET A 62 -7.41 -7.13 0.72
N VAL A 63 -8.37 -6.39 1.26
CA VAL A 63 -9.79 -6.79 1.30
C VAL A 63 -10.27 -7.14 -0.12
N GLU A 64 -10.39 -8.44 -0.41
CA GLU A 64 -10.81 -9.01 -1.70
C GLU A 64 -12.22 -8.54 -2.11
N GLU A 65 -13.10 -8.36 -1.12
CA GLU A 65 -14.44 -7.81 -1.29
C GLU A 65 -14.76 -6.83 -0.17
N TRP A 66 -15.03 -5.58 -0.54
CA TRP A 66 -15.71 -4.65 0.35
C TRP A 66 -17.16 -5.12 0.50
N ASN A 67 -17.51 -5.67 1.66
CA ASN A 67 -18.93 -5.88 1.96
C ASN A 67 -19.61 -4.51 1.95
N ASN A 68 -20.51 -4.29 0.98
CA ASN A 68 -21.28 -3.04 0.86
C ASN A 68 -22.23 -2.79 2.05
N GLN A 69 -22.33 -3.72 3.00
CA GLN A 69 -22.97 -3.51 4.30
C GLN A 69 -22.02 -2.76 5.23
N THR A 70 -21.81 -1.47 4.97
CA THR A 70 -21.10 -0.58 5.87
C THR A 70 -22.03 -0.19 7.02
N PHE A 71 -21.80 -0.74 8.21
CA PHE A 71 -22.51 -0.32 9.43
C PHE A 71 -21.90 0.97 9.97
N TYR A 72 -22.20 2.10 9.31
CA TYR A 72 -21.72 3.42 9.72
C TYR A 72 -22.04 3.72 11.18
N ASP A 73 -23.21 3.31 11.67
CA ASP A 73 -23.60 3.48 13.08
C ASP A 73 -22.60 2.81 14.04
N ASN A 74 -22.16 1.59 13.73
CA ASN A 74 -21.19 0.86 14.56
C ASN A 74 -19.81 1.54 14.49
N TYR A 75 -19.39 1.95 13.29
CA TYR A 75 -18.14 2.67 13.09
C TYR A 75 -18.10 3.99 13.88
N PHE A 76 -19.16 4.80 13.81
CA PHE A 76 -19.24 6.08 14.54
C PHE A 76 -19.37 5.89 16.06
N ASN A 77 -20.04 4.83 16.52
CA ASN A 77 -20.10 4.48 17.94
C ASN A 77 -18.74 4.05 18.50
N ILE A 78 -17.94 3.31 17.72
CA ILE A 78 -16.58 2.89 18.12
C ILE A 78 -15.61 4.07 18.07
N CYS A 79 -15.62 4.84 16.99
CA CYS A 79 -14.68 5.95 16.82
C CYS A 79 -15.05 7.20 17.63
N GLN A 80 -16.29 7.28 18.13
CA GLN A 80 -16.89 8.36 18.93
C GLN A 80 -16.10 9.68 18.90
N PRO A 81 -16.03 10.34 17.73
CA PRO A 81 -15.16 11.51 17.58
C PRO A 81 -15.62 12.60 18.55
N SER A 82 -14.75 12.99 19.47
CA SER A 82 -15.05 13.97 20.51
C SER A 82 -15.24 15.38 19.97
N VAL A 83 -14.80 15.64 18.74
CA VAL A 83 -14.87 16.93 18.07
C VAL A 83 -15.19 16.72 16.60
N CYS A 84 -16.27 17.34 16.12
CA CYS A 84 -16.57 17.45 14.69
C CYS A 84 -16.11 18.81 14.18
N THR A 85 -15.17 18.82 13.24
CA THR A 85 -14.74 20.06 12.58
C THR A 85 -15.49 20.21 11.26
N ALA A 86 -16.40 21.18 11.19
CA ALA A 86 -17.03 21.56 9.93
C ALA A 86 -16.01 22.35 9.09
N THR A 87 -15.46 21.73 8.05
CA THR A 87 -14.61 22.43 7.08
C THR A 87 -15.50 23.15 6.07
N TYR A 88 -15.66 24.46 6.24
CA TYR A 88 -16.28 25.29 5.23
C TYR A 88 -15.30 25.51 4.07
N VAL A 89 -15.42 24.66 3.04
CA VAL A 89 -14.62 24.78 1.81
C VAL A 89 -15.24 25.86 0.93
N SER A 90 -14.94 27.14 1.19
CA SER A 90 -15.30 28.21 0.27
C SER A 90 -14.47 28.08 -1.01
N ARG A 91 -15.12 27.73 -2.12
CA ARG A 91 -14.51 27.70 -3.46
C ARG A 91 -14.39 29.11 -4.08
N GLY A 92 -14.09 30.12 -3.27
CA GLY A 92 -13.75 31.47 -3.73
C GLY A 92 -12.32 31.51 -4.28
N ASN A 93 -12.00 30.69 -5.28
CA ASN A 93 -10.66 30.69 -5.87
C ASN A 93 -10.56 31.83 -6.88
N ILE A 94 -9.72 32.83 -6.60
CA ILE A 94 -9.44 33.96 -7.49
C ILE A 94 -9.04 33.51 -8.91
N ILE A 95 -8.35 32.37 -9.01
CA ILE A 95 -7.96 31.76 -10.29
C ILE A 95 -9.20 31.36 -11.09
N TYR A 96 -10.22 30.79 -10.44
CA TYR A 96 -11.48 30.41 -11.09
C TYR A 96 -12.25 31.63 -11.61
N ILE A 97 -12.23 32.74 -10.87
CA ILE A 97 -12.84 34.00 -11.30
C ILE A 97 -12.11 34.53 -12.54
N ILE A 98 -10.78 34.57 -12.52
CA ILE A 98 -9.97 35.06 -13.64
C ILE A 98 -10.18 34.20 -14.89
N THR A 99 -10.09 32.88 -14.78
CA THR A 99 -10.24 31.97 -15.93
C THR A 99 -11.64 32.03 -16.53
N THR A 100 -12.67 32.15 -15.69
CA THR A 100 -14.06 32.31 -16.15
C THR A 100 -14.26 33.64 -16.89
N THR A 101 -13.67 34.73 -16.39
CA THR A 101 -13.76 36.06 -17.02
C THR A 101 -13.04 36.08 -18.38
N ILE A 102 -11.84 35.48 -18.45
CA ILE A 102 -11.08 35.35 -19.71
C ILE A 102 -11.83 34.47 -20.71
N GLY A 103 -12.39 33.35 -20.27
CA GLY A 103 -13.18 32.44 -21.11
C GLY A 103 -14.45 33.09 -21.66
N LEU A 104 -15.14 33.90 -20.84
CA LEU A 104 -16.28 34.70 -21.30
C LEU A 104 -15.86 35.73 -22.35
N ILE A 105 -14.84 36.54 -22.08
CA ILE A 105 -14.37 37.57 -23.02
C ILE A 105 -13.91 36.92 -24.33
N GLY A 106 -13.07 35.88 -24.26
CA GLY A 106 -12.55 35.18 -25.43
C GLY A 106 -13.61 34.40 -26.22
N GLY A 107 -14.71 33.98 -25.58
CA GLY A 107 -15.85 33.36 -26.26
C GLY A 107 -16.84 34.36 -26.87
N LEU A 108 -16.85 35.60 -26.39
CA LEU A 108 -17.70 36.70 -26.86
C LEU A 108 -17.07 37.50 -28.00
N THR A 109 -15.75 37.47 -28.19
CA THR A 109 -15.11 38.07 -29.36
C THR A 109 -15.06 37.07 -30.51
N LYS A 110 -16.10 37.08 -31.35
CA LYS A 110 -16.03 36.62 -32.74
C LYS A 110 -15.97 37.82 -33.67
#